data_AF-A0AAU1XB35-F1
#
_entry.id   AF-A0AAU1XB35-F1
#
_cell.length_a   1.000
_cell.length_b   1.000
_cell.length_c   1.000
_cell.angle_alpha   90.00
_cell.angle_beta   90.00
_cell.angle_gamma   90.00
#
_symmetry.space_group_name_H-M   'P 1'
#
loop_
_entity.id
_entity.type
_entity.pdbx_description
1 polymer ?
#
loop_
_entity_poly.entity_id
_entity_poly.type
_entity_poly.pdbx_seq_one_letter_code
_entity_poly.pdbx_strand_id
1 'polypeptide(L)'
;MAEPESGSPDEAPEPPPPADAASAAAAAAERAAHRRVAERWGCSGAEWHQWLARSPAGADLLHWWSDEADLTALVGEHRYVERLAELLSQAAPRDVAAMGLGCSRDVERSCRFAETCSLDPVVPPGGKIAGHRNGAVPGACTSFIDCWSRHEIDVTFTAGDRHRSVLLFRGGPSEARLWVDGVRVGEDELLDKGGHWVEERFFVIQVEGPEDHPRQGLGHIGAQLYAIVSLLVHDAERHTTRVFVPDRTEHWTDPVLRVRNGTGYVYATPEADAADTPDREFPVDPAPAG
;
A
#
# COMPACT_ATOMS: atom_id res chain seq x y z
N MET A 1 45.71 5.43 -64.45
CA MET A 1 44.38 5.68 -63.89
C MET A 1 43.55 4.42 -64.07
N ALA A 2 43.47 3.62 -63.01
CA ALA A 2 42.45 2.63 -62.70
C ALA A 2 42.74 2.24 -61.24
N GLU A 3 41.79 2.51 -60.36
CA GLU A 3 41.89 2.41 -58.89
C GLU A 3 41.83 0.93 -58.45
N PRO A 4 42.49 0.54 -57.34
CA PRO A 4 42.22 -0.75 -56.72
C PRO A 4 41.08 -0.64 -55.70
N GLU A 5 40.14 -1.58 -55.80
CA GLU A 5 39.04 -1.79 -54.86
C GLU A 5 39.57 -2.10 -53.45
N SER A 6 39.05 -1.38 -52.47
CA SER A 6 39.32 -1.59 -51.05
C SER A 6 38.39 -2.70 -50.54
N GLY A 7 38.98 -3.81 -50.10
CA GLY A 7 38.27 -4.89 -49.43
C GLY A 7 37.90 -4.48 -48.01
N SER A 8 36.61 -4.57 -47.68
CA SER A 8 36.11 -4.41 -46.30
C SER A 8 36.70 -5.50 -45.40
N PRO A 9 37.18 -5.15 -44.19
CA PRO A 9 37.61 -6.14 -43.23
C PRO A 9 36.40 -6.86 -42.64
N ASP A 10 36.48 -8.18 -42.68
CA ASP A 10 35.64 -9.19 -42.05
C ASP A 10 35.36 -8.81 -40.58
N GLU A 11 34.13 -8.40 -40.28
CA GLU A 11 33.67 -8.04 -38.94
C GLU A 11 33.37 -9.34 -38.19
N ALA A 12 34.29 -9.74 -37.30
CA ALA A 12 34.15 -10.96 -36.52
C ALA A 12 32.87 -10.91 -35.65
N PRO A 13 32.12 -12.02 -35.53
CA PRO A 13 30.89 -12.04 -34.75
C PRO A 13 31.18 -11.75 -33.28
N GLU A 14 30.48 -10.74 -32.75
CA GLU A 14 30.54 -10.33 -31.35
C GLU A 14 30.14 -11.52 -30.46
N PRO A 15 30.99 -11.92 -29.49
CA PRO A 15 30.68 -13.08 -28.65
C PRO A 15 29.44 -12.76 -27.79
N PRO A 16 28.51 -13.72 -27.61
CA PRO A 16 27.37 -13.51 -26.76
C PRO A 16 27.84 -13.19 -25.33
N PRO A 17 27.14 -12.30 -24.60
CA PRO A 17 27.50 -11.98 -23.23
C PRO A 17 27.50 -13.25 -22.39
N PRO A 18 28.52 -13.47 -21.54
CA PRO A 18 28.63 -14.68 -20.75
C PRO A 18 27.44 -14.77 -19.79
N ALA A 19 26.71 -15.89 -19.83
CA ALA A 19 25.55 -16.17 -18.97
C ALA A 19 25.85 -16.01 -17.46
N ASP A 20 27.12 -16.10 -17.07
CA ASP A 20 27.60 -15.95 -15.69
C ASP A 20 27.62 -14.49 -15.19
N ALA A 21 27.66 -13.50 -16.09
CA ALA A 21 27.72 -12.09 -15.69
C ALA A 21 26.40 -11.59 -15.09
N ALA A 22 25.26 -12.03 -15.64
CA ALA A 22 23.94 -11.71 -15.10
C ALA A 22 23.70 -12.37 -13.72
N SER A 23 24.15 -13.61 -13.56
CA SER A 23 24.08 -14.33 -12.27
C SER A 23 24.97 -13.69 -11.21
N ALA A 24 26.20 -13.30 -11.57
CA ALA A 24 27.11 -12.60 -10.67
C ALA A 24 26.60 -11.21 -10.25
N ALA A 25 25.95 -10.48 -11.18
CA ALA A 25 25.32 -9.20 -10.91
C ALA A 25 24.13 -9.34 -9.96
N ALA A 26 23.24 -10.33 -10.19
CA ALA A 26 22.12 -10.61 -9.29
C ALA A 26 22.61 -10.96 -7.87
N ALA A 27 23.63 -11.82 -7.75
CA ALA A 27 24.21 -12.17 -6.44
C ALA A 27 24.92 -10.97 -5.77
N ALA A 28 25.45 -10.02 -6.54
CA ALA A 28 26.04 -8.80 -6.00
C ALA A 28 24.98 -7.80 -5.51
N ALA A 29 23.88 -7.66 -6.25
CA ALA A 29 22.71 -6.87 -5.85
C ALA A 29 22.09 -7.42 -4.57
N GLU A 30 21.92 -8.75 -4.47
CA GLU A 30 21.43 -9.43 -3.27
C GLU A 30 22.33 -9.16 -2.05
N ARG A 31 23.66 -9.25 -2.21
CA ARG A 31 24.63 -8.91 -1.14
C ARG A 31 24.60 -7.43 -0.75
N ALA A 32 24.36 -6.52 -1.69
CA ALA A 32 24.24 -5.09 -1.41
C ALA A 32 22.95 -4.77 -0.66
N ALA A 33 21.82 -5.34 -1.09
CA ALA A 33 20.55 -5.28 -0.38
C ALA A 33 20.68 -5.83 1.04
N HIS A 34 21.39 -6.96 1.21
CA HIS A 34 21.66 -7.54 2.53
C HIS A 34 22.42 -6.59 3.47
N ARG A 35 23.42 -5.85 2.99
CA ARG A 35 24.15 -4.90 3.85
C ARG A 35 23.26 -3.73 4.28
N ARG A 36 22.48 -3.16 3.37
CA ARG A 36 21.60 -2.02 3.67
C ARG A 36 20.49 -2.38 4.64
N VAL A 37 19.93 -3.58 4.51
CA VAL A 37 18.92 -4.11 5.43
C VAL A 37 19.52 -4.38 6.82
N ALA A 38 20.72 -4.96 6.90
CA ALA A 38 21.41 -5.16 8.17
C ALA A 38 21.77 -3.83 8.87
N GLU A 39 22.19 -2.81 8.11
CA GLU A 39 22.42 -1.45 8.61
C GLU A 39 21.12 -0.79 9.09
N ARG A 40 19.99 -1.05 8.40
CA ARG A 40 18.67 -0.50 8.74
C ARG A 40 18.05 -1.17 9.97
N TRP A 41 18.33 -2.46 10.23
CA TRP A 41 17.65 -3.23 11.29
C TRP A 41 18.52 -3.61 12.49
N GLY A 42 19.85 -3.53 12.39
CA GLY A 42 20.75 -3.99 13.45
C GLY A 42 20.82 -5.53 13.55
N CYS A 43 21.08 -6.06 14.75
CA CYS A 43 21.38 -7.49 14.98
C CYS A 43 20.25 -8.48 14.63
N SER A 44 19.03 -8.01 14.33
CA SER A 44 17.89 -8.84 13.87
C SER A 44 17.84 -9.03 12.34
N GLY A 45 18.83 -8.53 11.59
CA GLY A 45 18.89 -8.61 10.12
C GLY A 45 18.90 -10.02 9.52
N ALA A 46 19.46 -11.01 10.21
CA ALA A 46 19.70 -12.33 9.64
C ALA A 46 18.41 -13.14 9.40
N GLU A 47 17.43 -13.07 10.32
CA GLU A 47 16.17 -13.83 10.22
C GLU A 47 15.28 -13.30 9.10
N TRP A 48 15.19 -11.98 9.00
CA TRP A 48 14.42 -11.34 7.94
C TRP A 48 15.09 -11.48 6.56
N HIS A 49 16.42 -11.50 6.46
CA HIS A 49 17.08 -11.88 5.20
C HIS A 49 16.72 -13.30 4.77
N GLN A 50 16.74 -14.26 5.70
CA GLN A 50 16.33 -15.64 5.39
C GLN A 50 14.85 -15.73 5.00
N TRP A 51 14.01 -14.83 5.52
CA TRP A 51 12.62 -14.71 5.08
C TRP A 51 12.54 -14.20 3.64
N LEU A 52 13.15 -13.04 3.34
CA LEU A 52 13.09 -12.42 2.02
C LEU A 52 13.70 -13.32 0.93
N ALA A 53 14.78 -14.03 1.22
CA ALA A 53 15.38 -15.00 0.30
C ALA A 53 14.42 -16.16 -0.08
N ARG A 54 13.36 -16.39 0.70
CA ARG A 54 12.34 -17.42 0.43
C ARG A 54 11.03 -16.85 -0.10
N SER A 55 10.85 -15.53 -0.08
CA SER A 55 9.65 -14.85 -0.54
C SER A 55 9.94 -14.19 -1.89
N PRO A 56 9.42 -14.72 -3.02
CA PRO A 56 9.64 -14.10 -4.33
C PRO A 56 9.17 -12.64 -4.37
N ALA A 57 8.00 -12.35 -3.80
CA ALA A 57 7.47 -10.99 -3.69
C ALA A 57 8.34 -10.11 -2.77
N GLY A 58 8.80 -10.66 -1.64
CA GLY A 58 9.69 -9.96 -0.72
C GLY A 58 11.06 -9.62 -1.34
N ALA A 59 11.65 -10.55 -2.08
CA ALA A 59 12.94 -10.34 -2.75
C ALA A 59 12.85 -9.24 -3.83
N ASP A 60 11.81 -9.27 -4.67
CA ASP A 60 11.58 -8.24 -5.68
C ASP A 60 11.32 -6.88 -5.03
N LEU A 61 10.46 -6.83 -4.01
CA LEU A 61 10.19 -5.60 -3.26
C LEU A 61 11.47 -5.05 -2.62
N LEU A 62 12.32 -5.91 -2.04
CA LEU A 62 13.58 -5.51 -1.45
C LEU A 62 14.53 -4.90 -2.47
N HIS A 63 14.67 -5.53 -3.64
CA HIS A 63 15.52 -5.01 -4.72
C HIS A 63 15.03 -3.64 -5.18
N TRP A 64 13.73 -3.53 -5.47
CA TRP A 64 13.12 -2.27 -5.91
C TRP A 64 13.32 -1.14 -4.90
N TRP A 65 13.12 -1.43 -3.63
CA TRP A 65 13.29 -0.47 -2.54
C TRP A 65 14.74 -0.06 -2.29
N SER A 66 15.68 -1.01 -2.37
CA SER A 66 17.09 -0.77 -2.01
C SER A 66 17.85 -0.01 -3.08
N ASP A 67 17.45 -0.18 -4.35
CA ASP A 67 18.10 0.42 -5.52
C ASP A 67 17.23 1.53 -6.13
N GLU A 68 16.42 2.18 -5.29
CA GLU A 68 15.48 3.24 -5.65
C GLU A 68 16.07 4.28 -6.61
N ALA A 69 17.24 4.84 -6.30
CA ALA A 69 17.87 5.89 -7.09
C ALA A 69 18.23 5.41 -8.50
N ASP A 70 18.84 4.23 -8.60
CA ASP A 70 19.29 3.64 -9.87
C ASP A 70 18.08 3.23 -10.73
N LEU A 71 17.07 2.60 -10.11
CA LEU A 71 15.85 2.20 -10.81
C LEU A 71 15.03 3.41 -11.24
N THR A 72 14.94 4.46 -10.43
CA THR A 72 14.27 5.71 -10.81
C THR A 72 14.97 6.36 -12.00
N ALA A 73 16.30 6.38 -12.02
CA ALA A 73 17.07 6.91 -13.15
C ALA A 73 16.88 6.06 -14.43
N LEU A 74 16.71 4.75 -14.28
CA LEU A 74 16.56 3.81 -15.40
C LEU A 74 15.16 3.81 -16.01
N VAL A 75 14.11 3.69 -15.19
CA VAL A 75 12.72 3.50 -15.66
C VAL A 75 11.85 4.76 -15.56
N GLY A 76 12.36 5.80 -14.89
CA GLY A 76 11.61 7.02 -14.57
C GLY A 76 10.76 6.88 -13.30
N GLU A 77 10.56 8.01 -12.61
CA GLU A 77 9.85 8.06 -11.32
C GLU A 77 8.44 7.49 -11.37
N HIS A 78 7.66 7.87 -12.39
CA HIS A 78 6.29 7.39 -12.53
C HIS A 78 6.23 5.85 -12.62
N ARG A 79 7.06 5.23 -13.47
CA ARG A 79 7.11 3.77 -13.59
C ARG A 79 7.63 3.11 -12.32
N TYR A 80 8.56 3.77 -11.63
CA TYR A 80 9.05 3.26 -10.37
C TYR A 80 7.96 3.20 -9.31
N VAL A 81 7.17 4.26 -9.18
CA VAL A 81 6.06 4.38 -8.24
C VAL A 81 4.99 3.33 -8.52
N GLU A 82 4.56 3.18 -9.79
CA GLU A 82 3.58 2.15 -10.18
C GLU A 82 4.06 0.75 -9.80
N ARG A 83 5.32 0.43 -10.13
CA ARG A 83 5.87 -0.90 -9.85
C ARG A 83 6.06 -1.16 -8.36
N LEU A 84 6.49 -0.15 -7.60
CA LEU A 84 6.57 -0.25 -6.15
C LEU A 84 5.19 -0.54 -5.54
N ALA A 85 4.15 0.16 -5.99
CA ALA A 85 2.78 -0.07 -5.52
C ALA A 85 2.24 -1.45 -5.89
N GLU A 86 2.52 -1.94 -7.10
CA GLU A 86 2.20 -3.32 -7.52
C GLU A 86 2.86 -4.36 -6.61
N LEU A 87 4.16 -4.20 -6.31
CA LEU A 87 4.90 -5.12 -5.44
C LEU A 87 4.36 -5.11 -4.02
N LEU A 88 4.09 -3.92 -3.46
CA LEU A 88 3.47 -3.79 -2.14
C LEU A 88 2.06 -4.39 -2.10
N SER A 89 1.32 -4.31 -3.20
CA SER A 89 -0.01 -4.92 -3.35
C SER A 89 0.03 -6.45 -3.46
N GLN A 90 1.21 -7.04 -3.64
CA GLN A 90 1.40 -8.50 -3.68
C GLN A 90 2.12 -9.02 -2.42
N ALA A 91 2.84 -8.14 -1.73
CA ALA A 91 3.57 -8.44 -0.52
C ALA A 91 2.65 -8.98 0.59
N ALA A 92 3.11 -10.01 1.29
CA ALA A 92 2.50 -10.43 2.55
C ALA A 92 2.86 -9.42 3.66
N PRO A 93 2.09 -9.34 4.77
CA PRO A 93 2.43 -8.49 5.91
C PRO A 93 3.88 -8.65 6.39
N ARG A 94 4.41 -9.88 6.31
CA ARG A 94 5.78 -10.22 6.70
C ARG A 94 6.83 -9.68 5.73
N ASP A 95 6.52 -9.64 4.44
CA ASP A 95 7.43 -9.04 3.45
C ASP A 95 7.54 -7.54 3.73
N VAL A 96 6.42 -6.87 4.00
CA VAL A 96 6.39 -5.44 4.35
C VAL A 96 7.11 -5.16 5.69
N ALA A 97 6.92 -6.03 6.69
CA ALA A 97 7.67 -5.97 7.95
C ALA A 97 9.17 -6.15 7.71
N ALA A 98 9.53 -7.13 6.88
CA ALA A 98 10.88 -7.38 6.37
C ALA A 98 11.33 -6.33 5.34
N MET A 99 10.63 -5.22 5.16
CA MET A 99 11.17 -4.05 4.48
C MET A 99 11.56 -2.95 5.48
N GLY A 100 11.29 -3.18 6.77
CA GLY A 100 11.54 -2.23 7.84
C GLY A 100 10.50 -1.12 7.92
N LEU A 101 9.31 -1.31 7.32
CA LEU A 101 8.19 -0.40 7.52
C LEU A 101 7.72 -0.50 8.99
N GLY A 102 7.25 0.62 9.52
CA GLY A 102 6.76 0.72 10.90
C GLY A 102 5.39 0.08 11.05
N CYS A 103 5.21 -0.80 12.02
CA CYS A 103 3.89 -1.36 12.30
C CYS A 103 3.06 -0.39 13.14
N SER A 104 1.75 -0.37 12.93
CA SER A 104 0.79 0.46 13.67
C SER A 104 0.76 0.25 15.20
N ARG A 105 1.45 -0.77 15.74
CA ARG A 105 1.64 -0.96 17.20
C ARG A 105 2.49 0.12 17.86
N ASP A 106 3.45 0.70 17.14
CA ASP A 106 4.38 1.71 17.68
C ASP A 106 5.08 2.44 16.51
N VAL A 107 4.53 3.58 16.08
CA VAL A 107 5.13 4.38 14.99
C VAL A 107 6.56 4.85 15.32
N GLU A 108 6.95 4.89 16.59
CA GLU A 108 8.31 5.23 17.01
C GLU A 108 9.28 4.03 16.93
N ARG A 109 8.77 2.81 16.71
CA ARG A 109 9.59 1.60 16.56
C ARG A 109 9.15 0.79 15.34
N SER A 110 10.03 0.72 14.33
CA SER A 110 9.87 -0.21 13.21
C SER A 110 9.54 -1.62 13.73
N CYS A 111 8.93 -2.50 12.92
CA CYS A 111 8.80 -3.93 13.24
C CYS A 111 10.18 -4.62 13.30
N ARG A 112 11.04 -4.18 14.23
CA ARG A 112 12.48 -4.50 14.31
C ARG A 112 12.72 -5.92 14.79
N PHE A 113 11.76 -6.51 15.49
CA PHE A 113 11.89 -7.83 16.08
C PHE A 113 11.06 -8.84 15.28
N ALA A 114 11.76 -9.61 14.44
CA ALA A 114 11.17 -10.73 13.71
C ALA A 114 10.42 -11.68 14.66
N GLU A 115 10.94 -11.92 15.86
CA GLU A 115 10.29 -12.70 16.93
C GLU A 115 8.83 -12.31 17.24
N THR A 116 8.40 -11.08 16.92
CA THR A 116 7.01 -10.62 17.10
C THR A 116 6.25 -10.51 15.79
N CYS A 117 6.86 -9.89 14.77
CA CYS A 117 6.17 -9.58 13.51
C CYS A 117 6.27 -10.71 12.46
N SER A 118 7.14 -11.71 12.65
CA SER A 118 7.31 -12.85 11.74
C SER A 118 6.46 -14.07 12.10
N LEU A 119 5.72 -14.03 13.21
CA LEU A 119 4.93 -15.15 13.69
C LEU A 119 3.51 -15.13 13.09
N ASP A 120 2.91 -16.31 12.88
CA ASP A 120 1.53 -16.42 12.43
C ASP A 120 0.57 -15.97 13.54
N PRO A 121 -0.55 -15.30 13.18
CA PRO A 121 -1.63 -15.10 14.12
C PRO A 121 -2.15 -16.47 14.56
N VAL A 122 -2.08 -16.75 15.86
CA VAL A 122 -2.61 -17.99 16.43
C VAL A 122 -4.14 -17.88 16.44
N VAL A 123 -4.79 -18.61 15.54
CA VAL A 123 -6.25 -18.70 15.47
C VAL A 123 -6.72 -19.93 16.26
N PRO A 124 -7.51 -19.77 17.33
CA PRO A 124 -8.09 -20.91 18.04
C PRO A 124 -8.97 -21.76 17.10
N PRO A 125 -9.08 -23.08 17.31
CA PRO A 125 -10.00 -23.92 16.53
C PRO A 125 -11.44 -23.39 16.62
N GLY A 126 -12.04 -23.04 15.47
CA GLY A 126 -13.37 -22.44 15.40
C GLY A 126 -13.43 -20.93 15.75
N GLY A 127 -12.29 -20.32 16.07
CA GLY A 127 -12.17 -18.87 16.24
C GLY A 127 -12.12 -18.16 14.88
N LYS A 128 -12.77 -16.99 14.81
CA LYS A 128 -12.49 -16.03 13.73
C LYS A 128 -11.30 -15.18 14.15
N ILE A 129 -10.42 -14.82 13.21
CA ILE A 129 -9.46 -13.74 13.46
C ILE A 129 -10.31 -12.51 13.80
N ALA A 130 -10.05 -11.87 14.96
CA ALA A 130 -10.76 -10.65 15.31
C ALA A 130 -10.60 -9.63 14.17
N GLY A 131 -11.68 -8.92 13.83
CA GLY A 131 -11.73 -8.01 12.67
C GLY A 131 -10.64 -6.93 12.63
N HIS A 132 -9.93 -6.73 13.73
CA HIS A 132 -8.66 -6.01 13.76
C HIS A 132 -7.63 -6.82 14.55
N ARG A 133 -6.49 -7.12 13.92
CA ARG A 133 -5.34 -7.69 14.61
C ARG A 133 -4.61 -6.56 15.35
N ASN A 134 -5.20 -6.02 16.41
CA ASN A 134 -4.58 -4.97 17.22
C ASN A 134 -4.17 -5.54 18.59
N GLY A 135 -2.96 -5.20 19.06
CA GLY A 135 -2.48 -5.56 20.39
C GLY A 135 -1.32 -6.56 20.44
N ALA A 136 -1.05 -7.11 21.62
CA ALA A 136 0.20 -7.82 21.93
C ALA A 136 0.32 -9.25 21.38
N VAL A 137 -0.39 -9.59 20.30
CA VAL A 137 -0.41 -10.95 19.74
C VAL A 137 0.55 -11.09 18.55
N PRO A 138 1.14 -12.28 18.34
CA PRO A 138 2.00 -12.56 17.19
C PRO A 138 1.31 -12.28 15.85
N GLY A 139 2.00 -11.67 14.88
CA GLY A 139 1.44 -11.40 13.53
C GLY A 139 0.36 -10.31 13.47
N ALA A 140 0.21 -9.50 14.52
CA ALA A 140 -0.88 -8.56 14.70
C ALA A 140 -0.62 -7.15 14.15
N CYS A 141 -0.06 -7.04 12.95
CA CYS A 141 0.07 -5.75 12.28
C CYS A 141 -0.91 -5.73 11.12
N THR A 142 -1.99 -4.96 11.24
CA THR A 142 -2.94 -4.72 10.13
C THR A 142 -2.53 -3.56 9.26
N SER A 143 -1.54 -2.76 9.66
CA SER A 143 -0.98 -1.73 8.80
C SER A 143 0.50 -1.45 9.07
N PHE A 144 1.16 -1.00 8.01
CA PHE A 144 2.58 -0.69 7.98
C PHE A 144 2.80 0.66 7.30
N ILE A 145 3.51 1.55 7.99
CA ILE A 145 3.70 2.93 7.58
C ILE A 145 5.20 3.23 7.44
N ASP A 146 5.56 3.99 6.43
CA ASP A 146 6.86 4.65 6.33
C ASP A 146 6.67 6.14 6.05
N CYS A 147 6.86 6.97 7.07
CA CYS A 147 6.80 8.43 6.95
C CYS A 147 8.13 9.08 6.53
N TRP A 148 9.21 8.28 6.42
CA TRP A 148 10.56 8.79 6.23
C TRP A 148 11.04 8.71 4.78
N SER A 149 10.63 7.69 4.02
CA SER A 149 10.96 7.65 2.58
C SER A 149 10.31 8.79 1.81
N ARG A 150 10.84 9.09 0.62
CA ARG A 150 10.23 10.05 -0.30
C ARG A 150 8.84 9.63 -0.81
N HIS A 151 8.31 8.47 -0.44
CA HIS A 151 7.03 7.98 -0.93
C HIS A 151 5.89 8.11 0.09
N GLU A 152 6.23 8.23 1.38
CA GLU A 152 5.25 8.25 2.48
C GLU A 152 4.18 7.16 2.34
N ILE A 153 4.54 5.95 2.75
CA ILE A 153 3.79 4.74 2.42
C ILE A 153 2.89 4.35 3.58
N ASP A 154 1.65 3.97 3.27
CA ASP A 154 0.75 3.25 4.17
C ASP A 154 0.23 1.99 3.47
N VAL A 155 0.53 0.83 4.04
CA VAL A 155 0.00 -0.46 3.58
C VAL A 155 -0.94 -0.99 4.64
N THR A 156 -2.20 -1.23 4.28
CA THR A 156 -3.17 -1.81 5.21
C THR A 156 -3.68 -3.16 4.72
N PHE A 157 -3.92 -4.08 5.64
CA PHE A 157 -4.38 -5.43 5.38
C PHE A 157 -5.71 -5.67 6.07
N THR A 158 -6.58 -6.40 5.40
CA THR A 158 -7.71 -7.08 6.03
C THR A 158 -7.23 -8.08 7.09
N ALA A 159 -8.02 -8.39 8.10
CA ALA A 159 -7.65 -9.31 9.18
C ALA A 159 -7.41 -10.74 8.69
N GLY A 160 -7.96 -11.14 7.54
CA GLY A 160 -7.68 -12.41 6.86
C GLY A 160 -6.49 -12.36 5.89
N ASP A 161 -5.82 -11.21 5.75
CA ASP A 161 -4.79 -10.92 4.74
C ASP A 161 -5.23 -11.18 3.28
N ARG A 162 -6.55 -11.24 3.04
CA ARG A 162 -7.10 -11.50 1.70
C ARG A 162 -6.93 -10.29 0.79
N HIS A 163 -7.26 -9.11 1.33
CA HIS A 163 -7.16 -7.84 0.64
C HIS A 163 -6.17 -6.91 1.32
N ARG A 164 -5.57 -6.03 0.52
CA ARG A 164 -4.65 -5.00 1.00
C ARG A 164 -4.73 -3.71 0.19
N SER A 165 -4.44 -2.61 0.86
CA SER A 165 -4.34 -1.28 0.25
C SER A 165 -2.90 -0.79 0.31
N VAL A 166 -2.51 0.01 -0.66
CA VAL A 166 -1.24 0.72 -0.70
C VAL A 166 -1.52 2.17 -1.02
N LEU A 167 -1.24 3.05 -0.07
CA LEU A 167 -1.32 4.50 -0.23
C LEU A 167 0.10 5.07 -0.26
N LEU A 168 0.43 5.80 -1.32
CA LEU A 168 1.64 6.61 -1.41
C LEU A 168 1.21 8.07 -1.32
N PHE A 169 1.68 8.78 -0.29
CA PHE A 169 1.10 10.07 0.11
C PHE A 169 2.08 11.25 0.03
N ARG A 170 3.36 11.03 -0.32
CA ARG A 170 4.31 12.13 -0.38
C ARG A 170 3.87 13.14 -1.44
N GLY A 171 3.94 14.43 -1.09
CA GLY A 171 3.42 15.53 -1.91
C GLY A 171 2.04 16.00 -1.49
N GLY A 172 1.38 15.27 -0.59
CA GLY A 172 0.07 15.61 -0.05
C GLY A 172 -1.08 15.12 -0.94
N PRO A 173 -2.32 15.54 -0.64
CA PRO A 173 -3.53 15.00 -1.25
C PRO A 173 -3.58 14.96 -2.79
N SER A 174 -3.01 15.97 -3.47
CA SER A 174 -3.00 16.04 -4.95
C SER A 174 -2.02 15.08 -5.61
N GLU A 175 -1.01 14.64 -4.88
CA GLU A 175 -0.02 13.67 -5.36
C GLU A 175 -0.27 12.28 -4.81
N ALA A 176 -1.20 12.13 -3.86
CA ALA A 176 -1.57 10.86 -3.26
C ALA A 176 -2.07 9.86 -4.31
N ARG A 177 -1.66 8.61 -4.17
CA ARG A 177 -2.03 7.50 -5.05
C ARG A 177 -2.38 6.27 -4.23
N LEU A 178 -3.52 5.64 -4.56
CA LEU A 178 -4.05 4.48 -3.85
C LEU A 178 -4.21 3.29 -4.80
N TRP A 179 -3.79 2.13 -4.32
CA TRP A 179 -4.07 0.84 -4.92
C TRP A 179 -4.79 -0.05 -3.92
N VAL A 180 -5.74 -0.86 -4.40
CA VAL A 180 -6.39 -1.93 -3.66
C VAL A 180 -6.23 -3.22 -4.45
N ASP A 181 -5.52 -4.20 -3.88
CA ASP A 181 -5.16 -5.45 -4.55
C ASP A 181 -4.54 -5.25 -5.95
N GLY A 182 -3.71 -4.20 -6.09
CA GLY A 182 -3.03 -3.83 -7.34
C GLY A 182 -3.89 -3.06 -8.33
N VAL A 183 -5.18 -2.85 -8.05
CA VAL A 183 -6.06 -2.00 -8.85
C VAL A 183 -5.93 -0.56 -8.36
N ARG A 184 -5.70 0.39 -9.26
CA ARG A 184 -5.63 1.81 -8.93
C ARG A 184 -7.02 2.36 -8.60
N VAL A 185 -7.13 3.15 -7.55
CA VAL A 185 -8.40 3.64 -7.00
C VAL A 185 -8.32 5.14 -6.74
N GLY A 186 -9.38 5.87 -7.10
CA GLY A 186 -9.52 7.31 -6.80
C GLY A 186 -8.56 8.20 -7.59
N GLU A 187 -8.29 7.88 -8.86
CA GLU A 187 -7.34 8.64 -9.70
C GLU A 187 -7.72 10.11 -9.90
N ASP A 188 -9.02 10.40 -9.86
CA ASP A 188 -9.59 11.74 -10.06
C ASP A 188 -9.93 12.45 -8.72
N GLU A 189 -9.53 11.86 -7.59
CA GLU A 189 -9.92 12.34 -6.25
C GLU A 189 -8.69 12.82 -5.46
N LEU A 190 -8.84 13.89 -4.67
CA LEU A 190 -7.83 14.26 -3.68
C LEU A 190 -7.99 13.38 -2.44
N LEU A 191 -7.10 12.42 -2.28
CA LEU A 191 -7.17 11.43 -1.21
C LEU A 191 -6.69 12.03 0.12
N ASP A 192 -7.36 11.70 1.23
CA ASP A 192 -6.81 11.97 2.55
C ASP A 192 -5.70 10.96 2.86
N LYS A 193 -4.95 11.23 3.93
CA LYS A 193 -4.05 10.24 4.48
C LYS A 193 -4.82 9.18 5.26
N GLY A 194 -4.56 7.91 4.93
CA GLY A 194 -5.02 6.75 5.67
C GLY A 194 -6.13 5.99 4.97
N GLY A 195 -7.12 5.53 5.74
CA GLY A 195 -8.19 4.64 5.30
C GLY A 195 -8.26 3.37 6.13
N HIS A 196 -9.34 2.61 5.97
CA HIS A 196 -9.54 1.38 6.72
C HIS A 196 -10.42 0.38 5.98
N TRP A 197 -10.30 -0.88 6.39
CA TRP A 197 -11.11 -1.98 5.91
C TRP A 197 -12.41 -2.12 6.69
N VAL A 198 -13.51 -2.35 5.98
CA VAL A 198 -14.83 -2.69 6.52
C VAL A 198 -15.26 -4.06 5.99
N GLU A 199 -15.64 -4.95 6.90
CA GLU A 199 -16.13 -6.32 6.60
C GLU A 199 -15.21 -7.14 5.67
N GLU A 200 -13.88 -7.00 5.81
CA GLU A 200 -12.90 -7.75 4.99
C GLU A 200 -13.10 -7.58 3.46
N ARG A 201 -13.72 -6.47 3.02
CA ARG A 201 -14.13 -6.31 1.61
C ARG A 201 -14.05 -4.88 1.12
N PHE A 202 -14.51 -3.92 1.92
CA PHE A 202 -14.59 -2.53 1.50
C PHE A 202 -13.38 -1.77 2.04
N PHE A 203 -12.61 -1.16 1.15
CA PHE A 203 -11.62 -0.17 1.55
C PHE A 203 -12.28 1.21 1.54
N VAL A 204 -12.15 1.94 2.64
CA VAL A 204 -12.84 3.23 2.86
C VAL A 204 -11.81 4.29 3.16
N ILE A 205 -11.89 5.42 2.46
CA ILE A 205 -11.00 6.56 2.63
C ILE A 205 -11.77 7.86 2.39
N GLN A 206 -11.43 8.91 3.14
CA GLN A 206 -11.98 10.24 2.91
C GLN A 206 -11.29 10.88 1.70
N VAL A 207 -12.03 11.67 0.94
CA VAL A 207 -11.52 12.45 -0.18
C VAL A 207 -12.06 13.87 -0.09
N GLU A 208 -11.53 14.79 -0.89
CA GLU A 208 -11.97 16.18 -0.91
C GLU A 208 -13.50 16.32 -1.05
N GLY A 209 -14.07 17.20 -0.23
CA GLY A 209 -15.46 17.63 -0.35
C GLY A 209 -15.63 18.68 -1.45
N PRO A 210 -16.87 18.99 -1.88
CA PRO A 210 -17.11 19.94 -2.96
C PRO A 210 -16.48 21.31 -2.70
N GLU A 211 -15.69 21.81 -3.66
CA GLU A 211 -15.06 23.14 -3.58
C GLU A 211 -16.07 24.27 -3.35
N ASP A 212 -17.29 24.13 -3.88
CA ASP A 212 -18.35 25.13 -3.82
C ASP A 212 -19.26 25.00 -2.57
N HIS A 213 -18.92 24.10 -1.66
CA HIS A 213 -19.70 23.87 -0.45
C HIS A 213 -19.66 25.11 0.47
N PRO A 214 -20.80 25.64 0.93
CA PRO A 214 -20.84 26.92 1.66
C PRO A 214 -20.14 26.89 3.02
N ARG A 215 -19.93 25.68 3.57
CA ARG A 215 -19.20 25.44 4.82
C ARG A 215 -17.76 24.98 4.59
N GLN A 216 -17.29 25.00 3.34
CA GLN A 216 -15.94 24.60 3.02
C GLN A 216 -14.92 25.58 3.61
N GLY A 217 -13.81 25.03 4.06
CA GLY A 217 -12.73 25.76 4.71
C GLY A 217 -11.60 24.80 5.06
N LEU A 218 -10.54 25.34 5.65
CA LEU A 218 -9.47 24.52 6.20
C LEU A 218 -10.02 23.61 7.29
N GLY A 219 -9.71 22.32 7.23
CA GLY A 219 -10.06 21.35 8.25
C GLY A 219 -9.44 21.67 9.62
N HIS A 220 -9.83 20.92 10.64
CA HIS A 220 -9.17 20.98 11.94
C HIS A 220 -7.69 20.58 11.85
N ILE A 221 -6.84 21.10 12.74
CA ILE A 221 -5.42 20.72 12.82
C ILE A 221 -5.34 19.19 12.98
N GLY A 222 -4.76 18.52 11.98
CA GLY A 222 -4.64 17.05 11.91
C GLY A 222 -5.49 16.40 10.82
N ALA A 223 -6.55 17.05 10.34
CA ALA A 223 -7.22 16.71 9.09
C ALA A 223 -6.46 17.36 7.94
N GLN A 224 -5.98 16.57 6.97
CA GLN A 224 -5.08 17.08 5.93
C GLN A 224 -5.82 17.66 4.72
N LEU A 225 -7.13 17.42 4.61
CA LEU A 225 -7.96 17.87 3.51
C LEU A 225 -8.74 19.15 3.86
N TYR A 226 -9.96 19.02 4.40
CA TYR A 226 -10.95 20.09 4.43
C TYR A 226 -11.95 19.93 5.58
N ALA A 227 -12.71 20.99 5.86
CA ALA A 227 -13.79 20.95 6.84
C ALA A 227 -14.96 20.06 6.40
N ILE A 228 -15.23 19.99 5.08
CA ILE A 228 -16.22 19.11 4.48
C ILE A 228 -15.50 18.14 3.57
N VAL A 229 -15.79 16.85 3.75
CA VAL A 229 -15.14 15.76 3.02
C VAL A 229 -16.19 14.86 2.36
N SER A 230 -15.77 14.22 1.28
CA SER A 230 -16.51 13.13 0.63
C SER A 230 -15.98 11.79 1.13
N LEU A 231 -16.71 10.70 0.87
CA LEU A 231 -16.29 9.35 1.23
C LEU A 231 -16.11 8.48 -0.02
N LEU A 232 -14.90 7.97 -0.23
CA LEU A 232 -14.63 6.96 -1.24
C LEU A 232 -14.74 5.56 -0.61
N VAL A 233 -15.50 4.69 -1.24
CA VAL A 233 -15.68 3.28 -0.88
C VAL A 233 -15.32 2.41 -2.08
N HIS A 234 -14.28 1.58 -1.94
CA HIS A 234 -13.89 0.60 -2.94
C HIS A 234 -14.28 -0.81 -2.50
N ASP A 235 -15.05 -1.51 -3.33
CA ASP A 235 -15.40 -2.93 -3.15
C ASP A 235 -14.32 -3.79 -3.80
N ALA A 236 -13.44 -4.38 -2.99
CA ALA A 236 -12.30 -5.15 -3.48
C ALA A 236 -12.70 -6.45 -4.18
N GLU A 237 -13.86 -7.03 -3.87
CA GLU A 237 -14.32 -8.26 -4.53
C GLU A 237 -14.89 -8.00 -5.93
N ARG A 238 -15.40 -6.79 -6.15
CA ARG A 238 -16.04 -6.40 -7.42
C ARG A 238 -15.21 -5.43 -8.23
N HIS A 239 -14.14 -4.90 -7.66
CA HIS A 239 -13.33 -3.83 -8.22
C HIS A 239 -14.17 -2.62 -8.64
N THR A 240 -15.18 -2.27 -7.82
CA THR A 240 -16.04 -1.11 -8.07
C THR A 240 -15.83 -0.05 -7.01
N THR A 241 -15.70 1.20 -7.44
CA THR A 241 -15.55 2.36 -6.57
C THR A 241 -16.83 3.18 -6.54
N ARG A 242 -17.21 3.68 -5.36
CA ARG A 242 -18.28 4.65 -5.16
C ARG A 242 -17.74 5.83 -4.38
N VAL A 243 -18.06 7.03 -4.84
CA VAL A 243 -17.75 8.26 -4.12
C VAL A 243 -19.07 8.87 -3.67
N PHE A 244 -19.19 9.09 -2.36
CA PHE A 244 -20.33 9.73 -1.74
C PHE A 244 -19.97 11.18 -1.45
N VAL A 245 -20.66 12.08 -2.14
CA VAL A 245 -20.40 13.52 -2.10
C VAL A 245 -21.55 14.20 -1.35
N PRO A 246 -21.28 15.04 -0.33
CA PRO A 246 -22.32 15.81 0.33
C PRO A 246 -22.92 16.86 -0.61
N ASP A 247 -24.22 17.11 -0.46
CA ASP A 247 -24.86 18.29 -1.03
C ASP A 247 -24.49 19.56 -0.25
N ARG A 248 -24.90 20.73 -0.77
CA ARG A 248 -24.54 22.04 -0.21
C ARG A 248 -25.11 22.34 1.19
N THR A 249 -26.06 21.53 1.66
CA THR A 249 -26.74 21.68 2.95
C THR A 249 -26.24 20.68 3.99
N GLU A 250 -25.54 19.65 3.56
CA GLU A 250 -25.04 18.57 4.39
C GLU A 250 -23.73 18.98 5.10
N HIS A 251 -23.40 18.26 6.18
CA HIS A 251 -22.27 18.60 7.04
C HIS A 251 -21.40 17.36 7.28
N TRP A 252 -20.73 16.89 6.23
CA TRP A 252 -19.92 15.68 6.29
C TRP A 252 -18.52 16.02 6.76
N THR A 253 -18.22 15.73 8.03
CA THR A 253 -16.95 16.10 8.67
C THR A 253 -16.05 14.91 8.98
N ASP A 254 -16.65 13.73 9.18
CA ASP A 254 -15.92 12.49 9.43
C ASP A 254 -16.79 11.30 9.00
N PRO A 255 -17.05 11.17 7.68
CA PRO A 255 -17.97 10.19 7.19
C PRO A 255 -17.42 8.77 7.36
N VAL A 256 -18.27 7.85 7.82
CA VAL A 256 -17.92 6.44 8.05
C VAL A 256 -18.91 5.50 7.37
N LEU A 257 -18.42 4.31 6.98
CA LEU A 257 -19.23 3.22 6.44
C LEU A 257 -19.46 2.14 7.50
N ARG A 258 -20.70 1.70 7.65
CA ARG A 258 -21.06 0.44 8.33
C ARG A 258 -21.79 -0.47 7.36
N VAL A 259 -21.57 -1.78 7.46
CA VAL A 259 -22.29 -2.76 6.64
C VAL A 259 -23.03 -3.71 7.58
N ARG A 260 -24.34 -3.86 7.37
CA ARG A 260 -25.19 -4.78 8.14
C ARG A 260 -26.32 -5.29 7.28
N ASN A 261 -26.64 -6.57 7.41
CA ASN A 261 -27.76 -7.22 6.71
C ASN A 261 -27.78 -7.00 5.19
N GLY A 262 -26.62 -6.94 4.53
CA GLY A 262 -26.53 -6.71 3.08
C GLY A 262 -26.78 -5.26 2.64
N THR A 263 -26.72 -4.31 3.57
CA THR A 263 -26.83 -2.88 3.28
C THR A 263 -25.62 -2.14 3.82
N GLY A 264 -25.07 -1.24 3.01
CA GLY A 264 -24.06 -0.26 3.43
C GLY A 264 -24.75 1.02 3.89
N TYR A 265 -24.36 1.51 5.05
CA TYR A 265 -24.85 2.71 5.71
C TYR A 265 -23.71 3.70 5.83
N VAL A 266 -23.85 4.88 5.23
CA VAL A 266 -22.90 5.97 5.35
C VAL A 266 -23.46 6.98 6.34
N TYR A 267 -22.65 7.31 7.35
CA TYR A 267 -22.97 8.33 8.35
C TYR A 267 -22.02 9.49 8.11
N ALA A 268 -22.55 10.71 7.96
CA ALA A 268 -21.80 11.91 7.63
C ALA A 268 -20.92 12.42 8.78
N THR A 269 -21.35 12.15 10.01
CA THR A 269 -20.70 12.62 11.23
C THR A 269 -20.66 11.54 12.31
N PRO A 270 -19.78 11.68 13.32
CA PRO A 270 -19.74 10.78 14.47
C PRO A 270 -21.06 10.77 15.26
N GLU A 271 -21.77 11.89 15.33
CA GLU A 271 -23.08 11.98 15.98
C GLU A 271 -24.15 11.17 15.23
N ALA A 272 -24.12 11.20 13.90
CA ALA A 272 -25.02 10.41 13.06
C ALA A 272 -24.75 8.90 13.23
N ASP A 273 -23.47 8.47 13.27
CA ASP A 273 -23.08 7.09 13.57
C ASP A 273 -23.54 6.67 14.97
N ALA A 274 -23.29 7.50 15.99
CA ALA A 274 -23.69 7.23 17.36
C ALA A 274 -25.22 7.16 17.56
N ALA A 275 -25.97 7.96 16.82
CA ALA A 275 -27.44 7.97 16.84
C ALA A 275 -28.06 6.93 15.88
N ASP A 276 -27.24 6.18 15.14
CA ASP A 276 -27.65 5.25 14.09
C ASP A 276 -28.64 5.87 13.08
N THR A 277 -28.34 7.09 12.65
CA THR A 277 -29.14 7.83 11.66
C THR A 277 -28.32 8.01 10.38
N PRO A 278 -28.39 7.07 9.43
CA PRO A 278 -27.58 7.11 8.22
C PRO A 278 -27.99 8.23 7.26
N ASP A 279 -27.01 8.86 6.62
CA ASP A 279 -27.20 9.89 5.60
C ASP A 279 -27.37 9.29 4.20
N ARG A 280 -26.73 8.14 3.96
CA ARG A 280 -26.92 7.36 2.73
C ARG A 280 -27.02 5.88 3.04
N GLU A 281 -27.79 5.20 2.21
CA GLU A 281 -27.89 3.74 2.21
C GLU A 281 -27.70 3.21 0.80
N PHE A 282 -27.05 2.07 0.67
CA PHE A 282 -26.90 1.40 -0.62
C PHE A 282 -26.89 -0.13 -0.46
N PRO A 283 -27.41 -0.87 -1.45
CA PRO A 283 -27.37 -2.32 -1.41
C PRO A 283 -25.92 -2.82 -1.52
N VAL A 284 -25.58 -3.78 -0.65
CA VAL A 284 -24.37 -4.58 -0.72
C VAL A 284 -24.75 -5.96 -1.19
N ASP A 285 -24.50 -6.21 -2.46
CA ASP A 285 -24.70 -7.54 -3.01
C ASP A 285 -23.81 -8.56 -2.29
N PRO A 286 -24.26 -9.82 -2.15
CA PRO A 286 -23.46 -10.86 -1.54
C PRO A 286 -22.13 -11.02 -2.29
N ALA A 287 -21.11 -11.40 -1.54
CA ALA A 287 -19.82 -11.78 -2.08
C ALA A 287 -20.00 -12.86 -3.15
N PRO A 288 -19.28 -12.80 -4.29
CA PRO A 288 -19.25 -13.93 -5.22
C PRO A 288 -18.80 -15.18 -4.46
N ALA A 289 -19.47 -16.31 -4.68
CA ALA A 289 -19.05 -17.57 -4.11
C ALA A 289 -17.65 -17.92 -4.64
N GLY A 290 -16.66 -17.90 -3.75
CA GLY A 290 -15.28 -18.28 -4.04
C GLY A 290 -15.09 -19.79 -4.21
#